data_AF-A0A8A4ZK55-F1
#
_entry.id   AF-A0A8A4ZK55-F1
#
_cell.length_a   1.000
_cell.length_b   1.000
_cell.length_c   1.000
_cell.angle_alpha   90.00
_cell.angle_beta   90.00
_cell.angle_gamma   90.00
#
_symmetry.space_group_name_H-M   'P 1'
#
loop_
_entity.id
_entity.type
_entity.pdbx_description
1 polymer ?
#
loop_
_entity_poly.entity_id
_entity_poly.type
_entity_poly.pdbx_seq_one_letter_code
_entity_poly.pdbx_strand_id
1 'polypeptide(L)'
;MTDSGSIAAELYGLRPQEFVAARDGAARQARADGDRPLAAELAALRKPTVSAWLANLLVRDDAALAAQLPELGAGLRAAQASLDGEQLRELDRQRRRLVASLVARARGLASSAGVRVADSALQELDRTLTAALADPEIAAEVLSGRLTGPREHVGFGAAAAPGPHLAVVRDAVPASAAPAGAAAAKPSGRPAPTRRSRLTVTEPPAARPAAAPAESPADRRARVRAQERAAAQVAAAAAARAALERARSELESARERQRTAEQARAQAEDGVARWDDVIATARPEITALERELRTLTASLERVRTRLADAERERQAAAAALTSARHGATTATAAVRAAKDAVAKATRAAARHP
;
A
#
# COMPACT_ATOMS: atom_id res chain seq x y z
N MET A 1 31.09 -12.12 10.02
CA MET A 1 30.91 -10.67 10.23
C MET A 1 29.45 -10.37 10.02
N THR A 2 28.70 -10.22 11.10
CA THR A 2 27.29 -9.85 11.06
C THR A 2 27.24 -8.39 10.66
N ASP A 3 26.70 -8.09 9.49
CA ASP A 3 26.56 -6.72 9.01
C ASP A 3 25.51 -5.97 9.85
N SER A 4 25.77 -4.69 10.15
CA SER A 4 24.89 -3.78 10.87
C SER A 4 23.48 -3.76 10.26
N GLY A 5 23.40 -3.84 8.93
CA GLY A 5 22.15 -3.90 8.18
C GLY A 5 21.29 -5.14 8.48
N SER A 6 21.90 -6.30 8.70
CA SER A 6 21.19 -7.55 9.02
C SER A 6 20.60 -7.51 10.43
N ILE A 7 21.38 -7.02 11.40
CA ILE A 7 20.93 -6.87 12.80
C ILE A 7 19.81 -5.81 12.87
N ALA A 8 19.97 -4.69 12.17
CA ALA A 8 18.95 -3.67 12.10
C ALA A 8 17.65 -4.22 11.51
N ALA A 9 17.73 -5.00 10.42
CA ALA A 9 16.57 -5.65 9.81
C ALA A 9 15.84 -6.51 10.85
N GLU A 10 16.56 -7.36 11.59
CA GLU A 10 16.00 -8.19 12.67
C GLU A 10 15.30 -7.36 13.76
N LEU A 11 15.97 -6.32 14.26
CA LEU A 11 15.44 -5.43 15.30
C LEU A 11 14.15 -4.75 14.88
N TYR A 12 14.04 -4.28 13.63
CA TYR A 12 12.86 -3.56 13.13
C TYR A 12 11.62 -4.45 12.92
N GLY A 13 11.73 -5.78 13.02
CA GLY A 13 10.57 -6.68 13.03
C GLY A 13 10.08 -7.05 14.44
N LEU A 14 10.85 -6.73 15.48
CA LEU A 14 10.40 -6.92 16.86
C LEU A 14 9.26 -5.95 17.19
N ARG A 15 8.48 -6.28 18.22
CA ARG A 15 7.40 -5.40 18.66
C ARG A 15 7.99 -4.05 19.09
N PRO A 16 7.31 -2.91 18.85
CA PRO A 16 7.84 -1.60 19.20
C PRO A 16 8.20 -1.44 20.68
N GLN A 17 7.57 -2.21 21.57
CA GLN A 17 7.87 -2.25 23.00
C GLN A 17 9.19 -2.97 23.32
N GLU A 18 9.58 -3.95 22.51
CA GLU A 18 10.78 -4.79 22.69
C GLU A 18 12.01 -4.20 22.01
N PHE A 19 11.81 -3.35 21.00
CA PHE A 19 12.87 -2.79 20.17
C PHE A 19 14.03 -2.18 20.96
N VAL A 20 13.74 -1.33 21.95
CA VAL A 20 14.78 -0.60 22.70
C VAL A 20 15.64 -1.57 23.50
N ALA A 21 15.01 -2.53 24.19
CA ALA A 21 15.72 -3.53 24.98
C ALA A 21 16.60 -4.43 24.10
N ALA A 22 16.07 -4.85 22.94
CA ALA A 22 16.82 -5.67 21.98
C ALA A 22 17.98 -4.89 21.34
N ARG A 23 17.77 -3.62 20.95
CA ARG A 23 18.80 -2.73 20.41
C ARG A 23 19.94 -2.55 21.40
N ASP A 24 19.61 -2.28 22.67
CA ASP A 24 20.62 -2.06 23.71
C ASP A 24 21.34 -3.37 24.09
N GLY A 25 20.66 -4.52 23.96
CA GLY A 25 21.26 -5.86 24.03
C GLY A 25 22.27 -6.09 22.92
N ALA A 26 21.87 -5.89 21.66
CA ALA A 26 22.72 -6.06 20.49
C ALA A 26 23.94 -5.11 20.51
N ALA A 27 23.75 -3.85 20.90
CA ALA A 27 24.85 -2.89 21.05
C ALA A 27 25.81 -3.27 22.18
N ARG A 28 25.33 -3.88 23.28
CA ARG A 28 26.21 -4.42 24.33
C ARG A 28 27.01 -5.63 23.86
N GLN A 29 26.36 -6.53 23.11
CA GLN A 29 27.03 -7.70 22.54
C GLN A 29 28.14 -7.29 21.56
N ALA A 30 27.86 -6.37 20.63
CA ALA A 30 28.87 -5.84 19.71
C ALA A 30 30.08 -5.21 20.44
N ARG A 31 29.86 -4.51 21.57
CA ARG A 31 30.97 -4.00 22.40
C ARG A 31 31.78 -5.13 23.04
N ALA A 32 31.11 -6.18 23.53
CA ALA A 32 31.78 -7.34 24.12
C ALA A 32 32.61 -8.10 23.09
N ASP A 33 32.13 -8.15 21.84
CA ASP A 33 32.81 -8.76 20.70
C ASP A 33 33.94 -7.88 20.12
N GLY A 34 34.15 -6.67 20.67
CA GLY A 34 35.22 -5.74 20.29
C GLY A 34 34.89 -4.77 19.16
N ASP A 35 33.68 -4.83 18.60
CA ASP A 35 33.23 -3.98 17.49
C ASP A 35 32.53 -2.71 18.00
N ARG A 36 33.34 -1.73 18.41
CA ARG A 36 32.85 -0.42 18.87
C ARG A 36 32.09 0.37 17.80
N PRO A 37 32.53 0.40 16.52
CA PRO A 37 31.77 1.03 15.44
C PRO A 37 30.36 0.43 15.30
N LEU A 38 30.23 -0.90 15.20
CA LEU A 38 28.94 -1.58 15.08
C LEU A 38 28.04 -1.28 16.28
N ALA A 39 28.58 -1.29 17.49
CA ALA A 39 27.82 -0.95 18.69
C ALA A 39 27.28 0.49 18.68
N ALA A 40 28.05 1.44 18.14
CA ALA A 40 27.62 2.84 18.01
C ALA A 40 26.51 2.98 16.97
N GLU A 41 26.62 2.30 15.83
CA GLU A 41 25.59 2.26 14.79
C GLU A 41 24.27 1.66 15.32
N LEU A 42 24.34 0.52 16.01
CA LEU A 42 23.18 -0.13 16.60
C LEU A 42 22.52 0.77 17.66
N ALA A 43 23.30 1.43 18.51
CA ALA A 43 22.78 2.35 19.52
C ALA A 43 22.11 3.59 18.90
N ALA A 44 22.55 4.02 17.71
CA ALA A 44 21.99 5.15 16.98
C ALA A 44 20.65 4.83 16.29
N LEU A 45 20.27 3.54 16.16
CA LEU A 45 18.99 3.15 15.57
C LEU A 45 17.82 3.74 16.36
N ARG A 46 16.93 4.42 15.64
CA ARG A 46 15.72 5.04 16.19
C ARG A 46 14.62 3.99 16.32
N LYS A 47 13.83 4.13 17.38
CA LYS A 47 12.62 3.32 17.57
C LYS A 47 11.62 3.65 16.43
N PRO A 48 11.07 2.64 15.73
CA PRO A 48 10.05 2.87 14.72
C PRO A 48 8.74 3.34 15.35
N THR A 49 8.01 4.21 14.66
CA THR A 49 6.58 4.44 14.96
C THR A 49 5.78 3.16 14.72
N VAL A 50 4.53 3.11 15.22
CA VAL A 50 3.67 1.93 15.00
C VAL A 50 3.37 1.73 13.51
N SER A 51 3.08 2.81 12.77
CA SER A 51 2.87 2.79 11.32
C SER A 51 4.10 2.30 10.54
N ALA A 52 5.30 2.77 10.92
CA ALA A 52 6.56 2.31 10.35
C ALA A 52 6.85 0.84 10.64
N TRP A 53 6.60 0.38 11.87
CA TRP A 53 6.74 -1.03 12.25
C TRP A 53 5.84 -1.94 11.42
N LEU A 54 4.60 -1.51 11.14
CA LEU A 54 3.69 -2.27 10.27
C LEU A 54 4.21 -2.40 8.84
N ALA A 55 4.77 -1.33 8.28
CA ALA A 55 5.40 -1.36 6.95
C ALA A 55 6.60 -2.32 6.93
N ASN A 56 7.45 -2.26 7.96
CA ASN A 56 8.60 -3.17 8.09
C ASN A 56 8.14 -4.63 8.22
N LEU A 57 7.06 -4.89 8.95
CA LEU A 57 6.50 -6.23 9.13
C LEU A 57 5.95 -6.81 7.81
N LEU A 58 5.31 -5.98 6.98
CA LEU A 58 4.84 -6.39 5.65
C LEU A 58 5.97 -6.87 4.75
N VAL A 59 7.05 -6.09 4.65
CA VAL A 59 8.20 -6.42 3.80
C VAL A 59 8.89 -7.71 4.24
N ARG A 60 8.87 -7.99 5.55
CA ARG A 60 9.47 -9.20 6.12
C ARG A 60 8.60 -10.44 5.98
N ASP A 61 7.28 -10.27 6.02
CA ASP A 61 6.31 -11.35 5.84
C ASP A 61 6.22 -11.78 4.37
N ASP A 62 6.10 -10.81 3.47
CA ASP A 62 5.98 -11.06 2.03
C ASP A 62 6.67 -9.96 1.21
N ALA A 63 7.96 -10.17 0.94
CA ALA A 63 8.75 -9.27 0.12
C ALA A 63 8.24 -9.17 -1.33
N ALA A 64 7.62 -10.23 -1.86
CA ALA A 64 7.09 -10.23 -3.22
C ALA A 64 5.83 -9.37 -3.33
N LEU A 65 4.96 -9.40 -2.32
CA LEU A 65 3.79 -8.54 -2.26
C LEU A 65 4.19 -7.06 -2.11
N ALA A 66 5.17 -6.75 -1.29
CA ALA A 66 5.68 -5.38 -1.15
C ALA A 66 6.33 -4.87 -2.46
N ALA A 67 7.00 -5.75 -3.21
CA ALA A 67 7.64 -5.43 -4.50
C ALA A 67 6.64 -5.04 -5.61
N GLN A 68 5.33 -5.26 -5.43
CA GLN A 68 4.31 -4.77 -6.37
C GLN A 68 4.12 -3.26 -6.31
N LEU A 69 4.51 -2.60 -5.21
CA LEU A 69 4.41 -1.13 -5.06
C LEU A 69 5.19 -0.37 -6.15
N PRO A 70 6.50 -0.61 -6.36
CA PRO A 70 7.26 0.10 -7.39
C PRO A 70 6.76 -0.19 -8.81
N GLU A 71 6.32 -1.42 -9.11
CA GLU A 71 5.78 -1.78 -10.42
C GLU A 71 4.49 -0.99 -10.74
N LEU A 72 3.55 -0.98 -9.79
CA LEU A 72 2.31 -0.22 -9.94
C LEU A 72 2.56 1.29 -9.97
N GLY A 73 3.50 1.78 -9.15
CA GLY A 73 3.91 3.18 -9.16
C GLY A 73 4.53 3.63 -10.48
N ALA A 74 5.34 2.77 -11.10
CA ALA A 74 5.90 3.03 -12.43
C ALA A 74 4.80 3.09 -13.50
N GLY A 75 3.85 2.16 -13.46
CA GLY A 75 2.68 2.18 -14.36
C GLY A 75 1.84 3.44 -14.22
N LEU A 76 1.57 3.89 -12.98
CA LEU A 76 0.83 5.13 -12.72
C LEU A 76 1.53 6.35 -13.32
N ARG A 77 2.83 6.51 -13.07
CA ARG A 77 3.61 7.63 -13.63
C ARG A 77 3.68 7.59 -15.15
N ALA A 78 3.82 6.40 -15.75
CA ALA A 78 3.81 6.23 -17.19
C ALA A 78 2.47 6.64 -17.81
N ALA A 79 1.34 6.20 -17.23
CA ALA A 79 0.00 6.56 -17.68
C ALA A 79 -0.30 8.06 -17.50
N GLN A 80 0.25 8.69 -16.45
CA GLN A 80 0.18 10.15 -16.25
C GLN A 80 0.96 10.89 -17.35
N ALA A 81 2.17 10.43 -17.66
CA ALA A 81 3.02 11.03 -18.68
C ALA A 81 2.43 10.90 -20.10
N SER A 82 1.72 9.81 -20.39
CA SER A 82 1.01 9.60 -21.66
C SER A 82 -0.39 10.22 -21.71
N LEU A 83 -0.88 10.80 -20.60
CA LEU A 83 -2.25 11.33 -20.44
C LEU A 83 -3.35 10.29 -20.76
N ASP A 84 -3.10 9.02 -20.50
CA ASP A 84 -4.06 7.93 -20.74
C ASP A 84 -5.08 7.82 -19.60
N GLY A 85 -6.21 8.51 -19.76
CA GLY A 85 -7.27 8.56 -18.76
C GLY A 85 -7.95 7.21 -18.45
N GLU A 86 -8.01 6.28 -19.40
CA GLU A 86 -8.59 4.94 -19.17
C GLU A 86 -7.61 4.08 -18.37
N GLN A 87 -6.33 4.06 -18.78
CA GLN A 87 -5.27 3.34 -18.07
C GLN A 87 -5.09 3.89 -16.64
N LEU A 88 -5.18 5.21 -16.46
CA LEU A 88 -5.16 5.83 -15.13
C LEU A 88 -6.30 5.33 -14.24
N ARG A 89 -7.52 5.21 -14.77
CA ARG A 89 -8.68 4.73 -14.00
C ARG A 89 -8.53 3.27 -13.60
N GLU A 90 -7.93 2.43 -14.44
CA GLU A 90 -7.62 1.04 -14.12
C GLU A 90 -6.52 0.93 -13.05
N LEU A 91 -5.40 1.60 -13.26
CA LEU A 91 -4.27 1.60 -12.33
C LEU A 91 -4.64 2.20 -10.96
N ASP A 92 -5.52 3.20 -10.93
CA ASP A 92 -6.05 3.77 -9.69
C ASP A 92 -6.97 2.77 -8.92
N ARG A 93 -7.73 1.92 -9.65
CA ARG A 93 -8.47 0.80 -9.04
C ARG A 93 -7.52 -0.27 -8.52
N GLN A 94 -6.42 -0.56 -9.21
CA GLN A 94 -5.38 -1.48 -8.73
C GLN A 94 -4.68 -0.91 -7.49
N ARG A 95 -4.39 0.39 -7.47
CA ARG A 95 -3.80 1.13 -6.35
C ARG A 95 -4.61 0.95 -5.07
N ARG A 96 -5.91 1.26 -5.12
CA ARG A 96 -6.81 1.10 -3.96
C ARG A 96 -6.85 -0.34 -3.46
N ARG A 97 -6.90 -1.32 -4.37
CA ARG A 97 -6.93 -2.76 -4.02
C ARG A 97 -5.64 -3.21 -3.33
N LEU A 98 -4.48 -2.84 -3.88
CA LEU A 98 -3.18 -3.19 -3.33
C LEU A 98 -2.94 -2.55 -1.96
N VAL A 99 -3.22 -1.25 -1.82
CA VAL A 99 -3.04 -0.56 -0.53
C VAL A 99 -3.98 -1.16 0.52
N ALA A 100 -5.25 -1.39 0.18
CA ALA A 100 -6.21 -1.99 1.11
C ALA A 100 -5.80 -3.42 1.54
N SER A 101 -5.30 -4.25 0.62
CA SER A 101 -4.84 -5.60 0.94
C SER A 101 -3.61 -5.60 1.84
N LEU A 102 -2.64 -4.71 1.57
CA LEU A 102 -1.46 -4.50 2.40
C LEU A 102 -1.82 -4.03 3.81
N VAL A 103 -2.71 -3.04 3.94
CA VAL A 103 -3.17 -2.56 5.26
C VAL A 103 -3.90 -3.66 6.03
N ALA A 104 -4.75 -4.44 5.37
CA ALA A 104 -5.42 -5.58 5.98
C ALA A 104 -4.43 -6.67 6.44
N ARG A 105 -3.43 -6.97 5.61
CA ARG A 105 -2.35 -7.92 5.96
C ARG A 105 -1.54 -7.43 7.14
N ALA A 106 -1.15 -6.16 7.17
CA ALA A 106 -0.41 -5.56 8.27
C ALA A 106 -1.18 -5.63 9.59
N ARG A 107 -2.50 -5.36 9.56
CA ARG A 107 -3.38 -5.54 10.72
C ARG A 107 -3.39 -7.00 11.21
N GLY A 108 -3.46 -7.96 10.28
CA GLY A 108 -3.36 -9.39 10.60
C GLY A 108 -2.04 -9.76 11.27
N LEU A 109 -0.91 -9.30 10.71
CA LEU A 109 0.42 -9.55 11.25
C LEU A 109 0.60 -8.95 12.64
N ALA A 110 0.11 -7.72 12.87
CA ALA A 110 0.14 -7.10 14.18
C ALA A 110 -0.69 -7.87 15.22
N SER A 111 -1.86 -8.38 14.82
CA SER A 111 -2.68 -9.23 15.68
C SER A 111 -1.96 -10.54 16.03
N SER A 112 -1.30 -11.18 15.06
CA SER A 112 -0.49 -12.38 15.31
C SER A 112 0.70 -12.12 16.25
N ALA A 113 1.25 -10.90 16.21
CA ALA A 113 2.28 -10.44 17.15
C ALA A 113 1.71 -9.99 18.52
N GLY A 114 0.38 -10.05 18.72
CA GLY A 114 -0.28 -9.65 19.97
C GLY A 114 -0.32 -8.15 20.22
N VAL A 115 -0.16 -7.32 19.18
CA VAL A 115 -0.17 -5.86 19.28
C VAL A 115 -1.50 -5.33 18.77
N ARG A 116 -2.27 -4.63 19.63
CA ARG A 116 -3.42 -3.85 19.15
C ARG A 116 -2.95 -2.55 18.50
N VAL A 117 -3.42 -2.33 17.28
CA VAL A 117 -3.10 -1.16 16.46
C VAL A 117 -4.30 -0.23 16.44
N ALA A 118 -4.07 1.07 16.68
CA ALA A 118 -5.10 2.09 16.53
C ALA A 118 -5.37 2.40 15.04
N ASP A 119 -6.59 2.80 14.70
CA ASP A 119 -6.95 3.12 13.31
C ASP A 119 -6.11 4.27 12.73
N SER A 120 -5.66 5.22 13.55
CA SER A 120 -4.75 6.29 13.12
C SER A 120 -3.42 5.76 12.57
N ALA A 121 -2.85 4.72 13.19
CA ALA A 121 -1.60 4.11 12.71
C ALA A 121 -1.80 3.36 11.39
N LEU A 122 -2.99 2.78 11.17
CA LEU A 122 -3.34 2.16 9.89
C LEU A 122 -3.57 3.19 8.79
N GLN A 123 -4.16 4.34 9.12
CA GLN A 123 -4.29 5.47 8.19
C GLN A 123 -2.92 6.06 7.81
N GLU A 124 -1.98 6.17 8.77
CA GLU A 124 -0.61 6.58 8.48
C GLU A 124 0.13 5.58 7.58
N LEU A 125 -0.09 4.28 7.80
CA LEU A 125 0.44 3.23 6.93
C LEU A 125 -0.12 3.36 5.51
N ASP A 126 -1.43 3.53 5.37
CA ASP A 126 -2.11 3.74 4.09
C ASP A 126 -1.52 4.95 3.32
N ARG A 127 -1.31 6.08 4.01
CA ARG A 127 -0.65 7.27 3.43
C ARG A 127 0.78 6.99 3.00
N THR A 128 1.54 6.27 3.83
CA THR A 128 2.94 5.89 3.54
C THR A 128 3.03 5.00 2.30
N LEU A 129 2.14 4.00 2.18
CA LEU A 129 2.06 3.11 1.02
C LEU A 129 1.63 3.88 -0.25
N THR A 130 0.69 4.80 -0.10
CA THR A 130 0.26 5.69 -1.19
C THR A 130 1.39 6.61 -1.65
N ALA A 131 2.20 7.14 -0.71
CA ALA A 131 3.38 7.93 -1.01
C ALA A 131 4.45 7.11 -1.75
N ALA A 132 4.67 5.86 -1.35
CA ALA A 132 5.58 4.93 -2.05
C ALA A 132 5.15 4.65 -3.50
N LEU A 133 3.86 4.63 -3.79
CA LEU A 133 3.37 4.48 -5.17
C LEU A 133 3.67 5.73 -6.02
N ALA A 134 3.61 6.92 -5.42
CA ALA A 134 3.90 8.17 -6.10
C ALA A 134 5.42 8.36 -6.33
N ASP A 135 6.23 7.96 -5.36
CA ASP A 135 7.65 8.32 -5.27
C ASP A 135 8.56 7.07 -5.16
N PRO A 136 9.45 6.84 -6.15
CA PRO A 136 10.34 5.68 -6.12
C PRO A 136 11.35 5.71 -4.96
N GLU A 137 11.72 6.87 -4.43
CA GLU A 137 12.63 6.97 -3.28
C GLU A 137 11.93 6.49 -2.01
N ILE A 138 10.67 6.90 -1.82
CA ILE A 138 9.84 6.43 -0.70
C ILE A 138 9.57 4.92 -0.84
N ALA A 139 9.35 4.41 -2.05
CA ALA A 139 9.21 2.98 -2.29
C ALA A 139 10.46 2.21 -1.86
N ALA A 140 11.65 2.69 -2.22
CA ALA A 140 12.91 2.08 -1.83
C ALA A 140 13.11 2.09 -0.30
N GLU A 141 12.73 3.19 0.37
CA GLU A 141 12.75 3.24 1.84
C GLU A 141 11.81 2.20 2.46
N VAL A 142 10.58 2.08 1.95
CA VAL A 142 9.62 1.07 2.41
C VAL A 142 10.18 -0.33 2.22
N LEU A 143 10.66 -0.66 1.02
CA LEU A 143 11.22 -1.96 0.69
C LEU A 143 12.51 -2.30 1.44
N SER A 144 13.19 -1.31 2.02
CA SER A 144 14.32 -1.57 2.91
C SER A 144 13.91 -2.30 4.19
N GLY A 145 12.64 -2.23 4.58
CA GLY A 145 12.11 -2.83 5.82
C GLY A 145 12.66 -2.18 7.10
N ARG A 146 13.20 -0.95 7.00
CA ARG A 146 13.84 -0.20 8.10
C ARG A 146 13.25 1.19 8.30
N LEU A 147 11.97 1.39 8.00
CA LEU A 147 11.29 2.65 8.28
C LEU A 147 11.30 2.94 9.78
N THR A 148 11.59 4.20 10.14
CA THR A 148 11.51 4.67 11.53
C THR A 148 10.28 5.54 11.78
N GLY A 149 9.65 6.07 10.74
CA GLY A 149 8.47 6.93 10.83
C GLY A 149 7.67 6.97 9.53
N PRO A 150 6.46 7.57 9.54
CA PRO A 150 5.63 7.67 8.35
C PRO A 150 6.32 8.51 7.25
N ARG A 151 5.91 8.28 6.01
CA ARG A 151 6.31 9.08 4.86
C ARG A 151 5.09 9.67 4.18
N GLU A 152 5.23 10.90 3.73
CA GLU A 152 4.23 11.58 2.92
C GLU A 152 4.93 12.14 1.69
N HIS A 153 4.30 12.00 0.53
CA HIS A 153 4.79 12.61 -0.69
C HIS A 153 4.28 14.06 -0.75
N VAL A 154 5.19 15.03 -0.79
CA VAL A 154 4.86 16.45 -0.96
C VAL A 154 5.06 16.81 -2.43
N GLY A 155 3.99 16.76 -3.20
CA GLY A 155 3.98 17.11 -4.61
C GLY A 155 2.56 17.47 -5.05
N PHE A 156 2.39 18.59 -5.73
CA PHE A 156 1.13 18.91 -6.39
C PHE A 156 0.88 17.89 -7.51
N GLY A 157 -0.10 17.00 -7.32
CA GLY A 157 -0.37 15.92 -8.28
C GLY A 157 -1.73 15.24 -8.08
N ALA A 158 -2.79 15.96 -8.45
CA ALA A 158 -4.07 15.47 -8.98
C ALA A 158 -4.72 14.20 -8.35
N ALA A 159 -5.42 14.39 -7.22
CA ALA A 159 -6.77 13.84 -6.96
C ALA A 159 -7.26 14.27 -5.57
N ALA A 160 -7.43 15.59 -5.37
CA ALA A 160 -8.30 16.09 -4.32
C ALA A 160 -9.19 17.18 -4.96
N ALA A 161 -10.48 16.90 -5.04
CA ALA A 161 -11.49 17.88 -5.41
C ALA A 161 -11.42 19.11 -4.46
N PRO A 162 -11.82 20.32 -4.90
CA PRO A 162 -11.57 21.54 -4.15
C PRO A 162 -12.51 21.61 -2.94
N GLY A 163 -11.93 21.49 -1.75
CA GLY A 163 -12.53 21.93 -0.49
C GLY A 163 -11.66 23.04 0.11
N PRO A 164 -12.22 24.15 0.61
CA PRO A 164 -11.42 25.23 1.16
C PRO A 164 -10.69 24.77 2.42
N HIS A 165 -9.37 24.69 2.35
CA HIS A 165 -8.51 24.53 3.52
C HIS A 165 -8.46 25.84 4.30
N LEU A 166 -9.27 25.95 5.35
CA LEU A 166 -9.01 26.85 6.47
C LEU A 166 -8.28 26.05 7.55
N ALA A 167 -7.03 26.42 7.81
CA ALA A 167 -6.27 25.95 8.95
C ALA A 167 -6.83 26.56 10.24
N VAL A 168 -7.35 25.72 11.13
CA VAL A 168 -7.62 26.10 12.53
C VAL A 168 -6.58 25.42 13.40
N VAL A 169 -5.63 26.22 13.90
CA VAL A 169 -4.79 25.87 15.04
C VAL A 169 -5.70 25.83 16.26
N ARG A 170 -5.92 24.65 16.82
CA ARG A 170 -6.51 24.48 18.16
C ARG A 170 -5.36 24.32 19.14
N ASP A 171 -5.22 25.29 20.03
CA ASP A 171 -4.57 25.06 21.30
C ASP A 171 -5.46 25.54 22.46
N ALA A 172 -5.38 24.75 23.52
CA ALA A 172 -5.95 24.75 24.87
C ALA A 172 -7.05 25.76 25.31
N VAL A 173 -8.09 25.18 25.95
CA VAL A 173 -8.96 25.82 26.97
C VAL A 173 -8.39 25.50 28.37
N PRO A 174 -8.49 26.42 29.35
CA PRO A 174 -9.42 26.13 30.45
C PRO A 174 -10.32 27.31 30.87
N ALA A 175 -11.59 26.94 31.08
CA ALA A 175 -12.56 27.33 32.11
C ALA A 175 -12.80 28.80 32.56
N SER A 176 -14.10 29.16 32.46
CA SER A 176 -14.95 29.83 33.46
C SER A 176 -14.80 31.34 33.73
N ALA A 177 -15.78 32.13 33.26
CA ALA A 177 -16.73 32.88 34.10
C ALA A 177 -17.58 33.83 33.23
N ALA A 178 -18.87 33.94 33.55
CA ALA A 178 -19.82 34.93 33.04
C ALA A 178 -20.22 35.88 34.19
N PRO A 179 -21.06 36.91 34.00
CA PRO A 179 -21.21 37.84 32.86
C PRO A 179 -21.35 39.33 33.33
N ALA A 180 -21.31 40.30 32.40
CA ALA A 180 -22.18 41.51 32.38
C ALA A 180 -21.82 42.44 31.22
N GLY A 181 -22.82 43.10 30.61
CA GLY A 181 -22.61 44.35 29.90
C GLY A 181 -23.36 44.52 28.58
N ALA A 182 -24.47 45.26 28.65
CA ALA A 182 -25.30 45.75 27.56
C ALA A 182 -24.55 46.57 26.48
N ALA A 183 -25.06 46.54 25.24
CA ALA A 183 -25.67 47.71 24.57
C ALA A 183 -25.81 47.47 23.05
N ALA A 184 -27.01 47.75 22.53
CA ALA A 184 -27.34 47.73 21.12
C ALA A 184 -27.15 49.11 20.48
N ALA A 185 -26.69 49.15 19.23
CA ALA A 185 -26.69 50.35 18.38
C ALA A 185 -27.26 50.04 16.99
N LYS A 186 -28.19 50.89 16.53
CA LYS A 186 -28.79 50.95 15.19
C LYS A 186 -27.98 51.87 14.25
N PRO A 187 -28.08 51.73 12.91
CA PRO A 187 -27.78 52.80 11.96
C PRO A 187 -29.07 53.55 11.51
N SER A 188 -29.04 54.89 11.40
CA SER A 188 -28.94 55.73 10.17
C SER A 188 -30.14 55.58 9.20
N GLY A 189 -30.72 56.62 8.58
CA GLY A 189 -30.34 58.02 8.36
C GLY A 189 -31.49 58.79 7.66
N ARG A 190 -31.27 60.09 7.44
CA ARG A 190 -32.21 61.12 6.92
C ARG A 190 -32.22 61.13 5.37
N PRO A 191 -33.20 61.79 4.69
CA PRO A 191 -32.98 63.20 4.27
C PRO A 191 -34.25 64.10 4.26
N ALA A 192 -34.06 65.41 4.06
CA ALA A 192 -35.10 66.47 3.89
C ALA A 192 -35.36 66.75 2.37
N PRO A 193 -36.38 67.54 1.91
CA PRO A 193 -36.41 69.01 2.09
C PRO A 193 -37.80 69.77 2.04
N THR A 194 -37.75 71.06 2.44
CA THR A 194 -38.45 72.32 2.00
C THR A 194 -39.99 72.54 1.87
N ARG A 195 -40.47 73.53 2.67
CA ARG A 195 -41.40 74.69 2.45
C ARG A 195 -42.61 74.61 1.49
N ARG A 196 -43.83 74.93 1.99
CA ARG A 196 -44.61 76.15 1.64
C ARG A 196 -45.95 76.33 2.41
N SER A 197 -46.19 77.61 2.75
CA SER A 197 -47.43 78.39 2.95
C SER A 197 -48.70 77.77 3.54
N ARG A 198 -49.07 78.38 4.68
CA ARG A 198 -50.36 78.45 5.36
C ARG A 198 -51.42 79.16 4.50
N LEU A 199 -52.58 78.53 4.33
CA LEU A 199 -53.85 79.17 3.94
C LEU A 199 -54.99 78.42 4.64
N THR A 200 -55.70 79.16 5.48
CA THR A 200 -56.90 78.78 6.22
C THR A 200 -58.11 78.85 5.30
N VAL A 201 -58.92 77.79 5.28
CA VAL A 201 -60.32 77.84 4.85
C VAL A 201 -61.16 77.14 5.91
N THR A 202 -62.14 77.88 6.41
CA THR A 202 -63.17 77.53 7.39
C THR A 202 -64.21 76.55 6.82
N GLU A 203 -64.48 75.51 7.63
CA GLU A 203 -65.63 74.59 7.80
C GLU A 203 -66.75 74.44 6.73
N PRO A 204 -67.33 73.22 6.64
CA PRO A 204 -68.57 72.96 7.39
C PRO A 204 -68.59 71.63 8.16
N PRO A 205 -69.47 71.46 9.17
CA PRO A 205 -69.45 70.32 10.08
C PRO A 205 -70.33 69.17 9.57
N ALA A 206 -69.76 68.02 9.22
CA ALA A 206 -70.43 66.71 9.09
C ALA A 206 -69.40 65.70 8.55
N ALA A 207 -69.26 64.46 9.00
CA ALA A 207 -70.00 63.65 9.94
C ALA A 207 -68.95 62.85 10.75
N ARG A 208 -69.22 62.61 12.03
CA ARG A 208 -68.43 61.65 12.81
C ARG A 208 -68.41 60.32 12.04
N PRO A 209 -67.25 59.71 11.74
CA PRO A 209 -67.26 58.31 11.37
C PRO A 209 -67.94 57.59 12.54
N ALA A 210 -69.03 56.87 12.25
CA ALA A 210 -69.69 56.03 13.23
C ALA A 210 -68.59 55.25 13.94
N ALA A 211 -68.49 55.45 15.27
CA ALA A 211 -67.48 54.78 16.06
C ALA A 211 -67.66 53.28 15.80
N ALA A 212 -66.71 52.70 15.06
CA ALA A 212 -66.61 51.25 14.96
C ALA A 212 -66.71 50.73 16.40
N PRO A 213 -67.55 49.72 16.69
CA PRO A 213 -67.71 49.22 18.04
C PRO A 213 -66.31 48.97 18.59
N ALA A 214 -65.98 49.69 19.66
CA ALA A 214 -64.64 49.63 20.22
C ALA A 214 -64.41 48.19 20.66
N GLU A 215 -63.68 47.42 19.86
CA GLU A 215 -63.38 46.02 20.17
C GLU A 215 -62.78 45.98 21.57
N SER A 216 -63.38 45.15 22.43
CA SER A 216 -62.90 45.03 23.79
C SER A 216 -61.43 44.60 23.75
N PRO A 217 -60.59 45.06 24.69
CA PRO A 217 -59.20 44.61 24.78
C PRO A 217 -59.07 43.08 24.85
N ALA A 218 -60.10 42.38 25.34
CA ALA A 218 -60.16 40.92 25.40
C ALA A 218 -60.33 40.27 24.01
N ASP A 219 -61.25 40.78 23.18
CA ASP A 219 -61.49 40.27 21.82
C ASP A 219 -60.27 40.47 20.93
N ARG A 220 -59.61 41.64 21.05
CA ARG A 220 -58.37 41.93 20.34
C ARG A 220 -57.26 40.94 20.72
N ARG A 221 -57.10 40.64 22.01
CA ARG A 221 -56.13 39.64 22.51
C ARG A 221 -56.46 38.23 22.03
N ALA A 222 -57.74 37.86 22.00
CA ALA A 222 -58.18 36.56 21.49
C ALA A 222 -57.89 36.39 19.99
N ARG A 223 -58.16 37.43 19.17
CA ARG A 223 -57.82 37.46 17.74
C ARG A 223 -56.32 37.33 17.50
N VAL A 224 -55.50 38.09 18.24
CA VAL A 224 -54.03 38.02 18.13
C VAL A 224 -53.54 36.60 18.46
N ARG A 225 -54.02 35.99 19.56
CA ARG A 225 -53.66 34.60 19.91
C ARG A 225 -54.10 33.59 18.85
N ALA A 226 -55.28 33.77 18.24
CA ALA A 226 -55.74 32.91 17.16
C ALA A 226 -54.88 33.06 15.89
N GLN A 227 -54.49 34.28 15.54
CA GLN A 227 -53.56 34.57 14.43
C GLN A 227 -52.18 33.97 14.70
N GLU A 228 -51.64 34.10 15.91
CA GLU A 228 -50.38 33.48 16.32
C GLU A 228 -50.42 31.96 16.21
N ARG A 229 -51.51 31.31 16.65
CA ARG A 229 -51.71 29.86 16.51
C ARG A 229 -51.80 29.43 15.04
N ALA A 230 -52.55 30.16 14.22
CA ALA A 230 -52.66 29.88 12.80
C ALA A 230 -51.30 30.04 12.08
N ALA A 231 -50.57 31.12 12.40
CA ALA A 231 -49.21 31.34 11.88
C ALA A 231 -48.25 30.22 12.31
N ALA A 232 -48.32 29.77 13.57
CA ALA A 232 -47.53 28.65 14.06
C ALA A 232 -47.87 27.34 13.35
N GLN A 233 -49.15 27.06 13.08
CA GLN A 233 -49.56 25.87 12.31
C GLN A 233 -49.06 25.91 10.86
N VAL A 234 -49.14 27.06 10.20
CA VAL A 234 -48.61 27.24 8.83
C VAL A 234 -47.10 27.05 8.81
N ALA A 235 -46.38 27.62 9.78
CA ALA A 235 -44.94 27.44 9.92
C ALA A 235 -44.57 25.97 10.19
N ALA A 236 -45.30 25.27 11.05
CA ALA A 236 -45.10 23.85 11.32
C ALA A 236 -45.35 22.99 10.08
N ALA A 237 -46.42 23.26 9.32
CA ALA A 237 -46.71 22.55 8.08
C ALA A 237 -45.63 22.80 7.01
N ALA A 238 -45.12 24.03 6.88
CA ALA A 238 -44.02 24.34 5.99
C ALA A 238 -42.72 23.61 6.40
N ALA A 239 -42.40 23.57 7.69
CA ALA A 239 -41.26 22.83 8.21
C ALA A 239 -41.39 21.31 7.97
N ALA A 240 -42.57 20.74 8.17
CA ALA A 240 -42.84 19.32 7.91
C ALA A 240 -42.69 18.97 6.42
N ARG A 241 -43.19 19.83 5.51
CA ARG A 241 -43.00 19.66 4.06
C ARG A 241 -41.51 19.73 3.69
N ALA A 242 -40.77 20.70 4.21
CA ALA A 242 -39.33 20.81 3.97
C ALA A 242 -38.54 19.63 4.54
N ALA A 243 -38.99 19.03 5.66
CA ALA A 243 -38.40 17.80 6.19
C ALA A 243 -38.70 16.59 5.29
N LEU A 244 -39.92 16.46 4.78
CA LEU A 244 -40.30 15.40 3.85
C LEU A 244 -39.50 15.46 2.54
N GLU A 245 -39.33 16.64 1.96
CA GLU A 245 -38.54 16.81 0.72
C GLU A 245 -37.06 16.48 0.93
N ARG A 246 -36.49 16.83 2.09
CA ARG A 246 -35.13 16.40 2.46
C ARG A 246 -35.02 14.89 2.61
N ALA A 247 -35.97 14.26 3.31
CA ALA A 247 -35.97 12.80 3.46
C ALA A 247 -36.13 12.07 2.11
N ARG A 248 -36.91 12.63 1.17
CA ARG A 248 -37.05 12.11 -0.20
C ARG A 248 -35.76 12.22 -1.00
N SER A 249 -35.08 13.36 -0.96
CA SER A 249 -33.81 13.53 -1.67
C SER A 249 -32.71 12.65 -1.08
N GLU A 250 -32.68 12.49 0.24
CA GLU A 250 -31.78 11.57 0.94
C GLU A 250 -32.03 10.11 0.50
N LEU A 251 -33.29 9.67 0.45
CA LEU A 251 -33.67 8.34 -0.02
C LEU A 251 -33.25 8.09 -1.47
N GLU A 252 -33.48 9.05 -2.37
CA GLU A 252 -33.10 8.89 -3.78
C GLU A 252 -31.58 8.84 -3.93
N SER A 253 -30.84 9.67 -3.19
CA SER A 253 -29.38 9.60 -3.16
C SER A 253 -28.88 8.25 -2.62
N ALA A 254 -29.57 7.66 -1.64
CA ALA A 254 -29.23 6.36 -1.09
C ALA A 254 -29.49 5.23 -2.09
N ARG A 255 -30.60 5.31 -2.84
CA ARG A 255 -30.91 4.36 -3.91
C ARG A 255 -29.90 4.41 -5.04
N GLU A 256 -29.45 5.59 -5.43
CA GLU A 256 -28.42 5.73 -6.45
C GLU A 256 -27.07 5.16 -5.98
N ARG A 257 -26.70 5.42 -4.71
CA ARG A 257 -25.53 4.77 -4.09
C ARG A 257 -25.66 3.25 -4.03
N GLN A 258 -26.87 2.72 -3.79
CA GLN A 258 -27.12 1.28 -3.80
C GLN A 258 -26.96 0.69 -5.21
N ARG A 259 -27.58 1.30 -6.23
CA ARG A 259 -27.48 0.83 -7.63
C ARG A 259 -26.05 0.82 -8.13
N THR A 260 -25.30 1.87 -7.85
CA THR A 260 -23.87 1.97 -8.23
C THR A 260 -23.04 0.91 -7.51
N ALA A 261 -23.32 0.62 -6.24
CA ALA A 261 -22.66 -0.46 -5.50
C ALA A 261 -23.03 -1.85 -6.06
N GLU A 262 -24.28 -2.09 -6.43
CA GLU A 262 -24.74 -3.34 -7.06
C GLU A 262 -24.10 -3.57 -8.43
N GLN A 263 -23.99 -2.52 -9.26
CA GLN A 263 -23.30 -2.59 -10.54
C GLN A 263 -21.80 -2.87 -10.36
N ALA A 264 -21.14 -2.20 -9.40
CA ALA A 264 -19.75 -2.47 -9.09
C ALA A 264 -19.53 -3.90 -8.59
N ARG A 265 -20.47 -4.44 -7.79
CA ARG A 265 -20.46 -5.84 -7.35
C ARG A 265 -20.60 -6.80 -8.53
N ALA A 266 -21.57 -6.58 -9.42
CA ALA A 266 -21.77 -7.44 -10.60
C ALA A 266 -20.52 -7.45 -11.50
N GLN A 267 -19.91 -6.29 -11.74
CA GLN A 267 -18.65 -6.20 -12.49
C GLN A 267 -17.48 -6.93 -11.81
N ALA A 268 -17.43 -6.92 -10.47
CA ALA A 268 -16.44 -7.67 -9.72
C ALA A 268 -16.67 -9.18 -9.82
N GLU A 269 -17.92 -9.64 -9.73
CA GLU A 269 -18.30 -11.05 -9.91
C GLU A 269 -17.96 -11.54 -11.33
N ASP A 270 -18.28 -10.77 -12.37
CA ASP A 270 -17.87 -11.08 -13.76
C ASP A 270 -16.34 -11.13 -13.91
N GLY A 271 -15.63 -10.23 -13.22
CA GLY A 271 -14.18 -10.21 -13.19
C GLY A 271 -13.60 -11.49 -12.58
N VAL A 272 -14.15 -11.94 -11.45
CA VAL A 272 -13.73 -13.19 -10.78
C VAL A 272 -13.97 -14.38 -11.71
N ALA A 273 -15.15 -14.49 -12.32
CA ALA A 273 -15.47 -15.58 -13.24
C ALA A 273 -14.48 -15.67 -14.43
N ARG A 274 -14.10 -14.52 -15.01
CA ARG A 274 -13.09 -14.49 -16.09
C ARG A 274 -11.72 -14.98 -15.63
N TRP A 275 -11.30 -14.63 -14.41
CA TRP A 275 -10.01 -15.10 -13.88
C TRP A 275 -10.05 -16.58 -13.54
N ASP A 276 -11.18 -17.10 -13.04
CA ASP A 276 -11.37 -18.52 -12.81
C ASP A 276 -11.25 -19.31 -14.11
N ASP A 277 -11.81 -18.82 -15.22
CA ASP A 277 -11.65 -19.41 -16.54
C ASP A 277 -10.18 -19.42 -17.00
N VAL A 278 -9.45 -18.31 -16.80
CA VAL A 278 -8.01 -18.23 -17.13
C VAL A 278 -7.19 -19.21 -16.27
N ILE A 279 -7.51 -19.34 -14.98
CA ILE A 279 -6.84 -20.31 -14.10
C ILE A 279 -7.15 -21.73 -14.54
N ALA A 280 -8.40 -22.01 -14.93
CA ALA A 280 -8.84 -23.32 -15.40
C ALA A 280 -8.12 -23.75 -16.68
N THR A 281 -7.81 -22.81 -17.58
CA THR A 281 -7.04 -23.10 -18.81
C THR A 281 -5.53 -23.18 -18.57
N ALA A 282 -4.97 -22.32 -17.72
CA ALA A 282 -3.52 -22.30 -17.46
C ALA A 282 -3.04 -23.52 -16.64
N ARG A 283 -3.85 -24.02 -15.71
CA ARG A 283 -3.47 -25.13 -14.82
C ARG A 283 -3.10 -26.44 -15.54
N PRO A 284 -3.87 -26.93 -16.53
CA PRO A 284 -3.48 -28.13 -17.27
C PRO A 284 -2.22 -27.91 -18.12
N GLU A 285 -2.00 -26.71 -18.66
CA GLU A 285 -0.79 -26.36 -19.42
C GLU A 285 0.46 -26.43 -18.53
N ILE A 286 0.40 -25.81 -17.33
CA ILE A 286 1.48 -25.90 -16.32
C ILE A 286 1.76 -27.37 -16.00
N THR A 287 0.72 -28.16 -15.74
CA THR A 287 0.85 -29.58 -15.40
C THR A 287 1.44 -30.40 -16.58
N ALA A 288 1.19 -29.99 -17.82
CA ALA A 288 1.79 -30.61 -19.01
C ALA A 288 3.28 -30.27 -19.13
N LEU A 289 3.63 -28.98 -18.97
CA LEU A 289 5.01 -28.50 -18.99
C LEU A 289 5.85 -29.12 -17.88
N GLU A 290 5.31 -29.30 -16.67
CA GLU A 290 5.99 -30.00 -15.58
C GLU A 290 6.26 -31.48 -15.87
N ARG A 291 5.34 -32.14 -16.60
CA ARG A 291 5.55 -33.52 -17.05
C ARG A 291 6.65 -33.57 -18.12
N GLU A 292 6.65 -32.66 -19.06
CA GLU A 292 7.67 -32.55 -20.10
C GLU A 292 9.05 -32.24 -19.51
N LEU A 293 9.13 -31.33 -18.54
CA LEU A 293 10.39 -31.03 -17.85
C LEU A 293 10.94 -32.26 -17.14
N ARG A 294 10.09 -33.07 -16.50
CA ARG A 294 10.50 -34.34 -15.87
C ARG A 294 11.02 -35.34 -16.88
N THR A 295 10.37 -35.50 -18.03
CA THR A 295 10.82 -36.45 -19.06
C THR A 295 12.14 -36.00 -19.70
N LEU A 296 12.30 -34.70 -19.97
CA LEU A 296 13.54 -34.13 -20.48
C LEU A 296 14.69 -34.29 -19.50
N THR A 297 14.44 -34.03 -18.21
CA THR A 297 15.44 -34.22 -17.15
C THR A 297 15.90 -35.68 -17.07
N ALA A 298 14.95 -36.62 -17.07
CA ALA A 298 15.28 -38.05 -17.09
C ALA A 298 16.00 -38.50 -18.38
N SER A 299 15.70 -37.88 -19.53
CA SER A 299 16.42 -38.12 -20.78
C SER A 299 17.87 -37.64 -20.68
N LEU A 300 18.06 -36.44 -20.14
CA LEU A 300 19.37 -35.82 -19.98
C LEU A 300 20.27 -36.61 -19.01
N GLU A 301 19.73 -37.12 -17.90
CA GLU A 301 20.46 -38.02 -17.00
C GLU A 301 20.88 -39.34 -17.67
N ARG A 302 20.01 -39.92 -18.51
CA ARG A 302 20.38 -41.10 -19.30
C ARG A 302 21.52 -40.81 -20.28
N VAL A 303 21.50 -39.67 -20.95
CA VAL A 303 22.57 -39.25 -21.86
C VAL A 303 23.87 -39.02 -21.09
N ARG A 304 23.83 -38.35 -19.94
CA ARG A 304 24.99 -38.15 -19.05
C ARG A 304 25.61 -39.47 -18.61
N THR A 305 24.77 -40.42 -18.20
CA THR A 305 25.24 -41.76 -17.79
C THR A 305 25.93 -42.48 -18.94
N ARG A 306 25.32 -42.49 -20.13
CA ARG A 306 25.92 -43.10 -21.34
C ARG A 306 27.24 -42.43 -21.74
N LEU A 307 27.34 -41.11 -21.61
CA LEU A 307 28.58 -40.39 -21.87
C LEU A 307 29.68 -40.83 -20.89
N ALA A 308 29.36 -40.93 -19.60
CA ALA A 308 30.30 -41.40 -18.59
C ALA A 308 30.75 -42.87 -18.84
N ASP A 309 29.84 -43.74 -19.27
CA ASP A 309 30.18 -45.11 -19.68
C ASP A 309 31.13 -45.12 -20.88
N ALA A 310 30.81 -44.37 -21.94
CA ALA A 310 31.64 -44.27 -23.13
C ALA A 310 33.03 -43.68 -22.84
N GLU A 311 33.13 -42.71 -21.92
CA GLU A 311 34.41 -42.17 -21.45
C GLU A 311 35.24 -43.22 -20.72
N ARG A 312 34.62 -44.05 -19.86
CA ARG A 312 35.29 -45.17 -19.19
C ARG A 312 35.79 -46.21 -20.19
N GLU A 313 34.96 -46.60 -21.15
CA GLU A 313 35.36 -47.53 -22.22
C GLU A 313 36.53 -46.99 -23.03
N ARG A 314 36.48 -45.70 -23.40
CA ARG A 314 37.58 -45.03 -24.11
C ARG A 314 38.88 -45.04 -23.30
N GLN A 315 38.81 -44.77 -22.00
CA GLN A 315 39.97 -44.81 -21.10
C GLN A 315 40.55 -46.23 -20.98
N ALA A 316 39.69 -47.25 -20.83
CA ALA A 316 40.10 -48.64 -20.77
C ALA A 316 40.77 -49.10 -22.09
N ALA A 317 40.19 -48.74 -23.23
CA ALA A 317 40.77 -49.01 -24.54
C ALA A 317 42.14 -48.33 -24.73
N ALA A 318 42.28 -47.08 -24.29
CA ALA A 318 43.55 -46.36 -24.33
C ALA A 318 44.62 -47.03 -23.45
N ALA A 319 44.25 -47.49 -22.25
CA ALA A 319 45.15 -48.23 -21.36
C ALA A 319 45.57 -49.58 -21.96
N ALA A 320 44.62 -50.32 -22.56
CA ALA A 320 44.89 -51.59 -23.25
C ALA A 320 45.85 -51.41 -24.44
N LEU A 321 45.64 -50.37 -25.25
CA LEU A 321 46.54 -50.01 -26.35
C LEU A 321 47.96 -49.70 -25.85
N THR A 322 48.06 -48.98 -24.72
CA THR A 322 49.35 -48.65 -24.10
C THR A 322 50.07 -49.91 -23.60
N SER A 323 49.35 -50.81 -22.94
CA SER A 323 49.87 -52.11 -22.49
C SER A 323 50.33 -52.98 -23.68
N ALA A 324 49.52 -53.07 -24.74
CA ALA A 324 49.85 -53.82 -25.94
C ALA A 324 51.11 -53.27 -26.64
N ARG A 325 51.26 -51.94 -26.72
CA ARG A 325 52.48 -51.29 -27.24
C ARG A 325 53.71 -51.68 -26.40
N HIS A 326 53.60 -51.68 -25.08
CA HIS A 326 54.70 -52.10 -24.20
C HIS A 326 55.03 -53.61 -24.33
N GLY A 327 54.01 -54.46 -24.49
CA GLY A 327 54.19 -55.89 -24.79
C GLY A 327 54.91 -56.11 -26.13
N ALA A 328 54.56 -55.34 -27.16
CA ALA A 328 55.21 -55.43 -28.46
C ALA A 328 56.69 -54.98 -28.41
N THR A 329 57.01 -53.92 -27.67
CA THR A 329 58.41 -53.47 -27.51
C THR A 329 59.25 -54.47 -26.74
N THR A 330 58.72 -55.05 -25.66
CA THR A 330 59.39 -56.09 -24.87
C THR A 330 59.60 -57.38 -25.67
N ALA A 331 58.60 -57.85 -26.42
CA ALA A 331 58.73 -59.00 -27.32
C ALA A 331 59.80 -58.75 -28.39
N THR A 332 59.83 -57.55 -28.99
CA THR A 332 60.85 -57.17 -29.97
C THR A 332 62.25 -57.20 -29.36
N ALA A 333 62.41 -56.70 -28.12
CA ALA A 333 63.68 -56.76 -27.40
C ALA A 333 64.11 -58.19 -27.07
N ALA A 334 63.18 -59.06 -26.67
CA ALA A 334 63.44 -60.47 -26.39
C ALA A 334 63.89 -61.24 -27.66
N VAL A 335 63.22 -61.01 -28.79
CA VAL A 335 63.63 -61.58 -30.08
C VAL A 335 65.04 -61.13 -30.47
N ARG A 336 65.38 -59.85 -30.27
CA ARG A 336 66.74 -59.35 -30.50
C ARG A 336 67.76 -60.06 -29.60
N ALA A 337 67.50 -60.14 -28.30
CA ALA A 337 68.37 -60.81 -27.34
C ALA A 337 68.57 -62.30 -27.68
N ALA A 338 67.51 -63.00 -28.10
CA ALA A 338 67.58 -64.39 -28.52
C ALA A 338 68.45 -64.56 -29.78
N LYS A 339 68.29 -63.68 -30.78
CA LYS A 339 69.14 -63.66 -31.99
C LYS A 339 70.61 -63.45 -31.61
N ASP A 340 70.90 -62.52 -30.71
CA ASP A 340 72.25 -62.23 -30.24
C ASP A 340 72.86 -63.43 -29.49
N ALA A 341 72.07 -64.12 -28.66
CA ALA A 341 72.48 -65.33 -27.95
C ALA A 341 72.79 -66.49 -28.91
N VAL A 342 71.94 -66.72 -29.92
CA VAL A 342 72.19 -67.73 -30.97
C VAL A 342 73.48 -67.40 -31.71
N ALA A 343 73.68 -66.14 -32.11
CA ALA A 343 74.91 -65.70 -32.77
C ALA A 343 76.16 -65.85 -31.89
N LYS A 344 76.02 -65.69 -30.56
CA LYS A 344 77.11 -65.96 -29.61
C LYS A 344 77.41 -67.45 -29.50
N ALA A 345 76.39 -68.30 -29.41
CA ALA A 345 76.52 -69.75 -29.31
C ALA A 345 77.16 -70.37 -30.57
N THR A 346 76.74 -69.95 -31.77
CA THR A 346 77.35 -70.40 -33.04
C THR A 346 78.81 -69.99 -33.14
N ARG A 347 79.18 -68.78 -32.71
CA ARG A 347 80.59 -68.34 -32.63
C ARG A 347 81.41 -69.15 -31.62
N ALA A 348 80.81 -69.59 -30.52
CA ALA A 348 81.48 -70.43 -29.53
C ALA A 348 81.70 -71.87 -30.06
N ALA A 349 80.69 -72.45 -30.71
CA ALA A 349 80.79 -73.77 -31.33
C ALA A 349 81.86 -73.82 -32.45
N ALA A 350 82.02 -72.75 -33.22
CA ALA A 350 83.06 -72.64 -34.24
C ALA A 350 84.50 -72.56 -33.70
N ARG A 351 84.70 -72.44 -32.37
CA ARG A 351 86.03 -72.29 -31.73
C ARG A 351 86.56 -73.57 -31.07
N HIS A 352 85.80 -74.66 -31.05
CA HIS A 352 86.27 -75.96 -30.57
C HIS A 352 86.11 -77.02 -31.69
N PRO A 353 87.21 -77.45 -32.34
CA PRO A 353 87.19 -78.52 -33.34
C PRO A 353 87.07 -79.92 -32.73
#